data_AF-A0A0J6P409-F1
#
_entry.id   AF-A0A0J6P409-F1
#
_cell.length_a   1.000
_cell.length_b   1.000
_cell.length_c   1.000
_cell.angle_alpha   90.00
_cell.angle_beta   90.00
_cell.angle_gamma   90.00
#
_symmetry.space_group_name_H-M   'P 1'
#
loop_
_entity.id
_entity.type
_entity.pdbx_description
1 polymer ?
#
loop_
_entity_poly.entity_id
_entity_poly.type
_entity_poly.pdbx_seq_one_letter_code
_entity_poly.pdbx_strand_id
1 'polypeptide(L)'
;MKKYLLIFPILVVLLSGCSNNDIFGSWEVVDNKNGECPTYYKFETVVKEEKKEKIVQNLVEMHTTNKKEDLYKGSFVKNSNVYHIDYGNSFTSDQSIKVVDSKLNVYFMNAEKMCTYKKLND
;
A
#
# COMPACT_ATOMS: atom_id res chain seq x y z
N MET A 1 -12.05 43.70 5.58
CA MET A 1 -12.01 42.41 6.29
C MET A 1 -11.13 41.47 5.47
N LYS A 2 -9.91 41.15 5.94
CA LYS A 2 -8.96 40.29 5.21
C LYS A 2 -9.19 38.83 5.58
N LYS A 3 -9.51 37.99 4.59
CA LYS A 3 -9.63 36.54 4.71
C LYS A 3 -8.22 35.96 4.83
N TYR A 4 -7.88 35.38 5.97
CA TYR A 4 -6.63 34.62 6.13
C TYR A 4 -6.89 33.19 5.65
N LEU A 5 -6.32 32.86 4.49
CA LEU A 5 -6.28 31.52 3.96
C LEU A 5 -5.16 30.77 4.71
N LEU A 6 -5.51 30.03 5.76
CA LEU A 6 -4.57 29.18 6.49
C LEU A 6 -4.26 27.94 5.63
N ILE A 7 -3.19 28.04 4.84
CA ILE A 7 -2.60 26.90 4.15
C ILE A 7 -1.71 26.19 5.18
N PHE A 8 -2.20 25.09 5.76
CA PHE A 8 -1.38 24.23 6.61
C PHE A 8 -0.34 23.51 5.75
N PRO A 9 0.97 23.62 6.05
CA PRO A 9 1.99 22.84 5.36
C PRO A 9 1.89 21.39 5.87
N ILE A 10 1.43 20.48 5.00
CA ILE A 10 1.52 19.04 5.25
C ILE A 10 3.02 18.69 5.19
N LEU A 11 3.61 18.46 6.37
CA LEU A 11 5.00 18.05 6.48
C LEU A 11 5.12 16.57 6.08
N VAL A 12 5.36 16.31 4.81
CA VAL A 12 5.67 14.96 4.30
C VAL A 12 7.10 14.65 4.72
N VAL A 13 7.28 13.96 5.83
CA VAL A 13 8.60 13.48 6.28
C VAL A 13 9.01 12.33 5.36
N LEU A 14 9.81 12.63 4.34
CA LEU A 14 10.49 11.64 3.50
C LEU A 14 11.64 11.02 4.31
N LEU A 15 11.37 9.88 4.94
CA LEU A 15 12.40 9.01 5.52
C LEU A 15 12.98 8.11 4.42
N SER A 16 13.76 8.68 3.49
CA SER A 16 14.56 7.88 2.56
C SER A 16 15.94 7.60 3.16
N GLY A 17 16.25 6.32 3.37
CA GLY A 17 17.62 5.91 3.67
C GLY A 17 17.82 4.82 4.74
N CYS A 18 17.08 3.72 4.67
CA CYS A 18 17.55 2.41 5.15
C CYS A 18 16.96 1.37 4.18
N SER A 19 17.73 0.36 3.78
CA SER A 19 17.20 -0.79 3.03
C SER A 19 16.30 -1.60 3.95
N ASN A 20 15.13 -1.06 4.25
CA ASN A 20 14.18 -1.72 5.09
C ASN A 20 13.55 -2.82 4.23
N ASN A 21 13.66 -4.06 4.70
CA ASN A 21 12.87 -5.20 4.21
C ASN A 21 11.37 -5.03 4.53
N ASP A 22 10.88 -3.80 4.54
CA ASP A 22 9.50 -3.45 4.75
C ASP A 22 8.74 -3.41 3.42
N ILE A 23 7.42 -3.48 3.52
CA ILE A 23 6.53 -3.50 2.37
C ILE A 23 6.26 -2.10 1.82
N PHE A 24 6.75 -1.04 2.46
CA PHE A 24 6.37 0.33 2.14
C PHE A 24 7.00 0.80 0.82
N GLY A 25 6.25 1.65 0.12
CA GLY A 25 6.57 2.15 -1.20
C GLY A 25 5.74 1.51 -2.31
N SER A 26 6.15 1.81 -3.53
CA SER A 26 5.49 1.45 -4.78
C SER A 26 6.07 0.15 -5.35
N TRP A 27 5.22 -0.75 -5.84
CA TRP A 27 5.59 -2.08 -6.35
C TRP A 27 4.84 -2.38 -7.64
N GLU A 28 5.55 -2.87 -8.66
CA GLU A 28 5.00 -3.27 -9.95
C GLU A 28 5.18 -4.77 -10.17
N VAL A 29 4.17 -5.45 -10.72
CA VAL A 29 4.21 -6.89 -10.97
C VAL A 29 5.35 -7.24 -11.94
N VAL A 30 6.08 -8.32 -11.65
CA VAL A 30 7.21 -8.78 -12.48
C VAL A 30 6.75 -9.59 -13.69
N ASP A 31 5.76 -10.46 -13.50
CA ASP A 31 5.17 -11.28 -14.56
C ASP A 31 3.65 -11.37 -14.35
N ASN A 32 2.88 -10.93 -15.34
CA ASN A 32 1.42 -10.99 -15.34
C ASN A 32 0.87 -11.52 -16.67
N LYS A 33 1.51 -12.53 -17.26
CA LYS A 33 1.12 -13.10 -18.57
C LYS A 33 -0.35 -13.52 -18.68
N ASN A 34 -1.00 -13.87 -17.57
CA ASN A 34 -2.41 -14.29 -17.56
C ASN A 34 -3.38 -13.21 -17.04
N GLY A 35 -2.91 -12.01 -16.67
CA GLY A 35 -3.77 -10.92 -16.18
C GLY A 35 -4.44 -11.19 -14.83
N GLU A 36 -3.96 -12.18 -14.10
CA GLU A 36 -4.57 -12.69 -12.87
C GLU A 36 -3.87 -12.17 -11.60
N CYS A 37 -2.81 -11.38 -11.72
CA CYS A 37 -2.19 -10.68 -10.60
C CYS A 37 -2.54 -9.19 -10.69
N PRO A 38 -2.78 -8.50 -9.56
CA PRO A 38 -2.77 -7.04 -9.54
C PRO A 38 -1.47 -6.52 -10.13
N THR A 39 -1.55 -5.46 -10.93
CA THR A 39 -0.39 -4.90 -11.64
C THR A 39 0.47 -4.01 -10.74
N TYR A 40 -0.15 -3.41 -9.71
CA TYR A 40 0.51 -2.44 -8.85
C TYR A 40 0.04 -2.52 -7.41
N TYR A 41 0.97 -2.24 -6.50
CA TYR A 41 0.71 -1.93 -5.09
C TYR A 41 1.45 -0.66 -4.66
N LYS A 42 0.83 0.11 -3.77
CA LYS A 42 1.50 1.12 -2.95
C LYS A 42 1.15 0.88 -1.50
N PHE A 43 2.14 0.74 -0.64
CA PHE A 43 1.93 0.70 0.81
C PHE A 43 2.52 1.94 1.45
N GLU A 44 1.76 2.61 2.29
CA GLU A 44 2.21 3.83 2.97
C GLU A 44 1.68 3.91 4.39
N THR A 45 2.38 4.68 5.22
CA THR A 45 1.93 5.05 6.56
C THR A 45 1.68 6.56 6.57
N VAL A 46 0.48 6.96 6.97
CA VAL A 46 0.08 8.36 7.10
C VAL A 46 -0.16 8.67 8.58
N VAL A 47 0.38 9.80 9.04
CA VAL A 47 0.11 10.31 10.39
C VAL A 47 -0.90 11.45 10.28
N LYS A 48 -2.03 11.31 10.96
CA LYS A 48 -3.05 12.36 11.08
C LYS A 48 -3.05 12.90 12.50
N GLU A 49 -3.12 14.22 12.62
CA GLU A 49 -3.32 14.88 13.91
C GLU A 49 -4.80 15.24 14.07
N GLU A 50 -5.49 14.55 14.96
CA GLU A 50 -6.88 14.83 15.31
C GLU A 50 -6.97 15.15 16.80
N LYS A 51 -7.53 16.32 17.14
CA LYS A 51 -7.75 16.74 18.55
C LYS A 51 -6.50 16.62 19.45
N LYS A 52 -5.30 16.91 18.91
CA LYS A 52 -3.98 16.81 19.56
C LYS A 52 -3.46 15.37 19.77
N GLU A 53 -4.11 14.36 19.22
CA GLU A 53 -3.63 12.99 19.18
C GLU A 53 -3.10 12.65 17.78
N LYS A 54 -1.97 11.91 17.73
CA LYS A 54 -1.37 11.42 16.49
C LYS A 54 -1.89 10.02 16.20
N ILE A 55 -2.69 9.89 15.14
CA ILE A 55 -3.21 8.62 14.66
C ILE A 55 -2.36 8.16 13.48
N VAL A 56 -1.74 6.98 13.61
CA VAL A 56 -0.97 6.34 12.55
C VAL A 56 -1.89 5.41 11.77
N GLN A 57 -1.99 5.62 10.45
CA GLN A 57 -2.81 4.83 9.55
C GLN A 57 -1.95 4.14 8.50
N ASN A 58 -2.15 2.84 8.33
CA ASN A 58 -1.52 2.04 7.29
C ASN A 58 -2.47 1.93 6.10
N LEU A 59 -2.04 2.45 4.96
CA LEU A 59 -2.86 2.54 3.75
C LEU A 59 -2.25 1.73 2.63
N VAL A 60 -3.11 1.20 1.78
CA VAL A 60 -2.72 0.47 0.58
C VAL A 60 -3.51 0.96 -0.63
N GLU A 61 -2.81 1.12 -1.73
CA GLU A 61 -3.41 1.29 -3.06
C GLU A 61 -3.06 0.04 -3.89
N MET A 62 -4.03 -0.48 -4.63
CA MET A 62 -3.86 -1.65 -5.49
C MET A 62 -4.50 -1.36 -6.84
N HIS A 63 -3.79 -1.61 -7.93
CA HIS A 63 -4.41 -1.65 -9.26
C HIS A 63 -4.49 -3.09 -9.76
N THR A 64 -5.66 -3.53 -10.20
CA THR A 64 -5.82 -4.86 -10.81
C THR A 64 -5.34 -4.88 -12.26
N THR A 65 -5.45 -3.76 -12.97
CA THR A 65 -4.94 -3.57 -14.33
C THR A 65 -4.24 -2.21 -14.47
N ASN A 66 -3.78 -1.84 -15.66
CA ASN A 66 -3.18 -0.53 -15.92
C ASN A 66 -4.22 0.60 -16.09
N LYS A 67 -5.51 0.31 -15.94
CA LYS A 67 -6.60 1.28 -16.08
C LYS A 67 -6.85 2.02 -14.77
N LYS A 68 -7.32 3.26 -14.88
CA LYS A 68 -7.53 4.14 -13.72
C LYS A 68 -8.76 3.73 -12.89
N GLU A 69 -9.79 3.19 -13.53
CA GLU A 69 -10.99 2.67 -12.85
C GLU A 69 -10.73 1.43 -11.97
N ASP A 70 -9.59 0.77 -12.12
CA ASP A 70 -9.22 -0.47 -11.43
C ASP A 70 -8.40 -0.22 -10.15
N LEU A 71 -8.49 0.99 -9.61
CA LEU A 71 -7.81 1.43 -8.38
C LEU A 71 -8.67 1.14 -7.15
N TYR A 72 -8.14 0.29 -6.28
CA TYR A 72 -8.68 0.03 -4.95
C TYR A 72 -7.80 0.68 -3.89
N LYS A 73 -8.43 1.40 -2.96
CA LYS A 73 -7.74 1.99 -1.81
C LYS A 73 -8.30 1.41 -0.54
N GLY A 74 -7.41 1.12 0.40
CA GLY A 74 -7.79 0.46 1.64
C GLY A 74 -6.87 0.80 2.79
N SER A 75 -7.21 0.22 3.92
CA SER A 75 -6.33 0.18 5.09
C SER A 75 -5.92 -1.25 5.37
N PHE A 76 -4.81 -1.42 6.09
CA PHE A 76 -4.36 -2.77 6.42
C PHE A 76 -3.85 -2.87 7.85
N VAL A 77 -4.02 -4.07 8.41
CA VAL A 77 -3.46 -4.46 9.70
C VAL A 77 -2.66 -5.74 9.50
N LYS A 78 -1.47 -5.79 10.07
CA LYS A 78 -0.63 -6.99 10.08
C LYS A 78 -0.88 -7.77 11.36
N ASN A 79 -1.27 -9.03 11.23
CA ASN A 79 -1.33 -9.99 12.33
C ASN A 79 -0.40 -11.16 12.04
N SER A 80 0.70 -11.27 12.79
CA SER A 80 1.77 -12.24 12.52
C SER A 80 2.28 -12.13 11.08
N ASN A 81 2.07 -13.15 10.24
CA ASN A 81 2.49 -13.20 8.85
C ASN A 81 1.38 -12.83 7.86
N VAL A 82 0.19 -12.47 8.34
CA VAL A 82 -0.98 -12.16 7.53
C VAL A 82 -1.27 -10.66 7.56
N TYR A 83 -1.49 -10.09 6.40
CA TYR A 83 -1.99 -8.74 6.20
C TYR A 83 -3.48 -8.86 5.89
N HIS A 84 -4.30 -8.37 6.81
CA HIS A 84 -5.72 -8.18 6.57
C HIS A 84 -5.90 -6.81 5.94
N ILE A 85 -6.34 -6.77 4.68
CA ILE A 85 -6.56 -5.55 3.92
C ILE A 85 -8.06 -5.34 3.73
N ASP A 86 -8.52 -4.15 4.11
CA ASP A 86 -9.89 -3.70 3.92
C ASP A 86 -9.92 -2.58 2.88
N TYR A 87 -10.45 -2.87 1.69
CA TYR A 87 -10.66 -1.90 0.60
C TYR A 87 -12.02 -1.16 0.73
N GLY A 88 -12.61 -1.11 1.93
CA GLY A 88 -13.87 -0.45 2.23
C GLY A 88 -15.07 -1.17 1.62
N ASN A 89 -15.95 -0.43 0.96
CA ASN A 89 -17.19 -0.97 0.37
C ASN A 89 -16.95 -1.91 -0.83
N SER A 90 -15.71 -2.21 -1.18
CA SER A 90 -15.36 -3.11 -2.28
C SER A 90 -15.25 -4.56 -1.80
N PHE A 91 -14.21 -4.89 -1.04
CA PHE A 91 -13.95 -6.23 -0.52
C PHE A 91 -12.82 -6.20 0.51
N THR A 92 -12.63 -7.31 1.21
CA THR A 92 -11.49 -7.57 2.09
C THR A 92 -10.58 -8.66 1.50
N SER A 93 -9.29 -8.63 1.83
CA SER A 93 -8.31 -9.57 1.33
C SER A 93 -7.30 -9.95 2.41
N ASP A 94 -7.18 -11.25 2.67
CA ASP A 94 -6.12 -11.81 3.50
C ASP A 94 -4.94 -12.23 2.62
N GLN A 95 -3.77 -11.68 2.95
CA GLN A 95 -2.56 -11.84 2.16
C GLN A 95 -1.37 -12.16 3.05
N SER A 96 -0.54 -13.13 2.64
CA SER A 96 0.80 -13.28 3.20
C SER A 96 1.77 -12.48 2.34
N ILE A 97 2.38 -11.44 2.92
CA ILE A 97 3.26 -10.51 2.21
C ILE A 97 4.67 -10.60 2.79
N LYS A 98 5.67 -10.83 1.93
CA LYS A 98 7.07 -10.92 2.33
C LYS A 98 7.98 -10.22 1.33
N VAL A 99 8.93 -9.44 1.83
CA VAL A 99 10.01 -8.89 1.02
C VAL A 99 11.23 -9.81 1.11
N VAL A 100 11.69 -10.32 -0.03
CA VAL A 100 12.87 -11.17 -0.18
C VAL A 100 13.61 -10.72 -1.43
N ASP A 101 14.92 -10.52 -1.33
CA ASP A 101 15.78 -10.11 -2.46
C ASP A 101 15.22 -8.90 -3.24
N SER A 102 14.79 -7.87 -2.49
CA SER A 102 14.17 -6.64 -3.04
C SER A 102 12.90 -6.86 -3.87
N LYS A 103 12.25 -8.02 -3.73
CA LYS A 103 10.96 -8.34 -4.34
C LYS A 103 9.90 -8.51 -3.28
N LEU A 104 8.72 -7.98 -3.55
CA LEU A 104 7.54 -8.22 -2.75
C LEU A 104 6.84 -9.47 -3.27
N ASN A 105 6.65 -10.44 -2.41
CA ASN A 105 5.93 -11.68 -2.68
C ASN A 105 4.60 -11.59 -1.94
N VAL A 106 3.49 -11.60 -2.69
CA VAL A 106 2.11 -11.51 -2.16
C VAL A 106 1.36 -12.82 -2.46
N TYR A 107 1.09 -13.59 -1.43
CA TYR A 107 0.25 -14.78 -1.52
C TYR A 107 -1.18 -14.44 -1.13
N PHE A 108 -2.11 -14.56 -2.07
CA PHE A 108 -3.54 -14.34 -1.90
C PHE A 108 -4.17 -15.62 -1.36
N MET A 109 -4.61 -15.61 -0.11
CA MET A 109 -5.07 -16.83 0.56
C MET A 109 -6.34 -17.42 -0.09
N ASN A 110 -7.32 -16.56 -0.38
CA ASN A 110 -8.60 -16.99 -0.95
C ASN A 110 -8.49 -17.49 -2.40
N ALA A 111 -7.49 -17.00 -3.14
CA ALA A 111 -7.26 -17.39 -4.53
C ALA A 111 -6.14 -18.44 -4.67
N GLU A 112 -5.53 -18.84 -3.55
CA GLU A 112 -4.38 -19.74 -3.48
C GLU A 112 -3.27 -19.40 -4.48
N LYS A 113 -2.96 -18.10 -4.59
CA LYS A 113 -2.13 -17.58 -5.67
C LYS A 113 -0.95 -16.75 -5.18
N MET A 114 0.20 -16.94 -5.82
CA MET A 114 1.44 -16.19 -5.57
C MET A 114 1.70 -15.16 -6.68
N CYS A 115 1.88 -13.89 -6.32
CA CYS A 115 2.31 -12.82 -7.23
C CYS A 115 3.61 -12.19 -6.73
N THR A 116 4.50 -11.85 -7.66
CA THR A 116 5.81 -11.26 -7.35
C THR A 116 5.91 -9.87 -7.97
N TYR A 117 6.42 -8.92 -7.20
CA TYR A 117 6.54 -7.53 -7.58
C TYR A 117 7.96 -7.01 -7.36
N LYS A 118 8.39 -6.08 -8.21
CA LYS A 118 9.63 -5.32 -8.07
C LYS A 118 9.31 -3.95 -7.47
N LYS A 119 10.20 -3.44 -6.62
CA LYS A 119 10.08 -2.09 -6.07
C LYS A 119 10.27 -1.06 -7.19
N LEU A 120 9.43 -0.04 -7.23
CA LEU A 120 9.66 1.13 -8.06
C LEU A 120 10.52 2.10 -7.25
N ASN A 121 11.57 2.62 -7.88
CA ASN A 121 12.36 3.70 -7.31
C ASN A 121 11.60 4.99 -7.58
N ASP A 122 10.92 5.52 -6.55
CA ASP A 122 10.30 6.84 -6.58
C ASP A 122 11.36 7.94 -6.37
#